data_AF-A0A512MEJ8-F1
#
_entry.id   AF-A0A512MEJ8-F1
#
_cell.length_a   1.000
_cell.length_b   1.000
_cell.length_c   1.000
_cell.angle_alpha   90.00
_cell.angle_beta   90.00
_cell.angle_gamma   90.00
#
_symmetry.space_group_name_H-M   'P 1'
#
loop_
_entity.id
_entity.type
_entity.pdbx_description
1 polymer ?
#
loop_
_entity_poly.entity_id
_entity_poly.type
_entity_poly.pdbx_seq_one_letter_code
_entity_poly.pdbx_strand_id
1 'polypeptide(L)'
;MTDYPDRGVPYPFFFNGEELPRWSAQWHLCSLGDLLNNFVDDPITGWDEFVGYQHIWHLQCRIDHVGSIDSEDPGVFHVCAQEVLRVMLLHRDHVIRSIEAKGINNIATDEIYVQIVAGTARMIELCARDGSAFWTSGSEEDRTRVLNWMQWSALPPGDPDYRESPHLAQRRAEQILRTRSQLSDLRTLAQTESLEKPLRQIISQLPEPADHPITQ
;
A
#
# COMPACT_ATOMS: atom_id res chain seq x y z
N MET A 1 3.73 -6.41 20.06
CA MET A 1 3.28 -5.05 19.74
C MET A 1 3.77 -4.17 20.85
N THR A 2 4.61 -3.19 20.52
CA THR A 2 4.95 -2.11 21.45
C THR A 2 3.70 -1.25 21.60
N ASP A 3 3.24 -1.01 22.83
CA ASP A 3 2.03 -0.20 23.07
C ASP A 3 2.33 1.26 22.72
N TYR A 4 1.85 1.74 21.57
CA TYR A 4 1.95 3.15 21.19
C TYR A 4 0.89 3.95 21.98
N PRO A 5 1.27 4.99 22.73
CA PRO A 5 0.33 5.74 23.54
C PRO A 5 -0.48 6.73 22.69
N ASP A 6 -1.82 6.72 22.77
CA ASP A 6 -2.75 7.53 21.96
C ASP A 6 -2.43 9.03 21.84
N ARG A 7 -1.63 9.59 22.75
CA ARG A 7 -1.24 11.00 22.78
C ARG A 7 -0.25 11.43 21.68
N GLY A 8 0.25 10.49 20.88
CA GLY A 8 1.26 10.75 19.84
C GLY A 8 0.73 11.09 18.45
N VAL A 9 -0.59 11.00 18.21
CA VAL A 9 -1.16 11.03 16.85
C VAL A 9 -1.16 12.45 16.23
N PRO A 10 -0.79 12.59 14.93
CA PRO A 10 -0.12 11.57 14.12
C PRO A 10 1.33 11.40 14.59
N TYR A 11 1.81 10.15 14.62
CA TYR A 11 3.20 9.85 15.00
C TYR A 11 4.18 10.38 13.95
N PRO A 12 5.47 10.54 14.28
CA PRO A 12 6.51 10.76 13.28
C PRO A 12 6.38 9.74 12.15
N PHE A 13 6.47 10.24 10.91
CA PHE A 13 6.38 9.42 9.71
C PHE A 13 7.75 9.37 9.04
N PHE A 14 8.22 8.16 8.77
CA PHE A 14 9.48 7.93 8.09
C PHE A 14 9.24 7.26 6.75
N PHE A 15 9.82 7.81 5.70
CA PHE A 15 9.82 7.24 4.36
C PHE A 15 11.26 7.05 3.91
N ASN A 16 11.62 5.85 3.49
CA ASN A 16 13.00 5.45 3.19
C ASN A 16 14.02 5.86 4.27
N GLY A 17 13.59 5.86 5.54
CA GLY A 17 14.41 6.24 6.69
C GLY A 17 14.60 7.75 6.90
N GLU A 18 13.98 8.61 6.09
CA GLU A 18 13.91 10.06 6.33
C GLU A 18 12.61 10.44 7.04
N GLU A 19 12.71 11.25 8.08
CA GLU A 19 11.55 11.84 8.75
C GLU A 19 10.92 12.91 7.85
N LEU A 20 9.61 12.79 7.63
CA LEU A 20 8.83 13.72 6.83
C LEU A 20 7.95 14.61 7.71
N PRO A 21 7.35 15.68 7.16
CA PRO A 21 6.36 16.48 7.89
C PRO A 21 5.32 15.60 8.57
N ARG A 22 4.93 15.98 9.78
CA ARG A 22 4.15 15.12 10.68
C ARG A 22 2.83 14.62 10.09
N TRP A 23 2.21 15.39 9.20
CA TRP A 23 0.95 15.03 8.55
C TRP A 23 1.13 14.29 7.20
N SER A 24 2.35 13.99 6.76
CA SER A 24 2.63 13.48 5.41
C SER A 24 1.87 12.21 5.04
N ALA A 25 1.68 11.29 5.99
CA ALA A 25 0.96 10.03 5.77
C ALA A 25 -0.57 10.15 5.87
N GLN A 26 -1.11 11.34 6.18
CA GLN A 26 -2.54 11.50 6.50
C GLN A 26 -3.40 11.69 5.25
N TRP A 27 -3.17 10.87 4.23
CA TRP A 27 -3.87 10.93 2.93
C TRP A 27 -5.38 10.73 3.07
N HIS A 28 -5.80 9.96 4.07
CA HIS A 28 -7.22 9.71 4.37
C HIS A 28 -7.99 10.98 4.74
N LEU A 29 -7.32 12.07 5.15
CA LEU A 29 -7.96 13.36 5.45
C LEU A 29 -8.39 14.11 4.18
N CYS A 30 -7.81 13.78 3.03
CA CYS A 30 -8.02 14.50 1.78
C CYS A 30 -9.27 14.07 1.00
N SER A 31 -10.05 13.12 1.52
CA SER A 31 -11.22 12.53 0.83
C SER A 31 -10.92 12.09 -0.60
N LEU A 32 -9.76 11.45 -0.82
CA LEU A 32 -9.31 11.05 -2.17
C LEU A 32 -10.34 10.18 -2.89
N GLY A 33 -11.14 9.38 -2.17
CA GLY A 33 -12.22 8.58 -2.75
C GLY A 33 -13.26 9.41 -3.49
N ASP A 34 -13.68 10.54 -2.93
CA ASP A 34 -14.65 11.43 -3.57
C ASP A 34 -14.11 12.03 -4.89
N LEU A 35 -12.78 12.18 -4.96
CA LEU A 35 -12.08 12.79 -6.10
C LEU A 35 -11.62 11.77 -7.14
N LEU A 36 -11.49 10.49 -6.75
CA LEU A 36 -10.99 9.38 -7.57
C LEU A 36 -12.07 8.31 -7.79
N ASN A 37 -13.30 8.75 -8.08
CA ASN A 37 -14.43 7.87 -8.41
C ASN A 37 -14.66 6.72 -7.41
N ASN A 38 -14.56 7.00 -6.11
CA ASN A 38 -14.62 6.02 -5.03
C ASN A 38 -13.64 4.84 -5.16
N PHE A 39 -12.51 5.08 -5.81
CA PHE A 39 -11.50 4.07 -6.15
C PHE A 39 -12.02 2.93 -7.03
N VAL A 40 -13.11 3.19 -7.77
CA VAL A 40 -13.66 2.27 -8.76
C VAL A 40 -13.09 2.63 -10.12
N ASP A 41 -12.56 1.62 -10.82
CA ASP A 41 -12.05 1.80 -12.18
C ASP A 41 -13.19 2.25 -13.11
N ASP A 42 -12.99 3.39 -13.77
CA ASP A 42 -13.90 3.89 -14.79
C ASP A 42 -13.27 3.70 -16.19
N PRO A 43 -13.78 2.78 -17.02
CA PRO A 43 -13.27 2.57 -18.37
C PRO A 43 -13.37 3.81 -19.27
N ILE A 44 -14.14 4.83 -18.89
CA ILE A 44 -14.28 6.10 -19.63
C ILE A 44 -13.14 7.08 -19.32
N THR A 45 -12.52 7.01 -18.14
CA THR A 45 -11.46 7.95 -17.72
C THR A 45 -10.06 7.58 -18.20
N GLY A 46 -9.89 6.38 -18.79
CA GLY A 46 -8.64 5.97 -19.45
C GLY A 46 -7.45 5.74 -18.51
N TRP A 47 -7.70 5.40 -17.25
CA TRP A 47 -6.63 4.91 -16.35
C TRP A 47 -6.21 3.52 -16.82
N ASP A 48 -5.01 3.46 -17.40
CA ASP A 48 -4.43 2.29 -18.06
C ASP A 48 -4.15 1.15 -17.05
N GLU A 49 -4.33 -0.08 -17.50
CA GLU A 49 -4.75 -1.27 -16.73
C GLU A 49 -3.70 -1.85 -15.74
N PHE A 50 -2.55 -1.20 -15.52
CA PHE A 50 -1.45 -1.75 -14.71
C PHE A 50 -1.41 -1.25 -13.26
N VAL A 51 -1.67 0.04 -13.03
CA VAL A 51 -1.80 0.64 -11.71
C VAL A 51 -3.17 1.31 -11.67
N GLY A 52 -4.16 0.62 -11.10
CA GLY A 52 -5.57 1.07 -10.97
C GLY A 52 -5.86 1.86 -9.69
N TYR A 53 -7.03 2.52 -9.58
CA TYR A 53 -7.37 3.33 -8.39
C TYR A 53 -7.40 2.51 -7.10
N GLN A 54 -7.61 1.20 -7.21
CA GLN A 54 -7.50 0.25 -6.10
C GLN A 54 -6.11 0.27 -5.43
N HIS A 55 -5.03 0.52 -6.18
CA HIS A 55 -3.68 0.63 -5.59
C HIS A 55 -3.56 1.87 -4.71
N ILE A 56 -4.17 3.00 -5.12
CA ILE A 56 -4.21 4.21 -4.31
C ILE A 56 -5.00 3.95 -3.02
N TRP A 57 -6.14 3.26 -3.11
CA TRP A 57 -6.90 2.86 -1.93
C TRP A 57 -6.07 1.98 -0.99
N HIS A 58 -5.40 0.93 -1.51
CA HIS A 58 -4.53 0.07 -0.70
C HIS A 58 -3.38 0.83 -0.04
N LEU A 59 -2.79 1.81 -0.73
CA LEU A 59 -1.75 2.66 -0.14
C LEU A 59 -2.32 3.57 0.94
N GLN A 60 -3.45 4.24 0.68
CA GLN A 60 -4.12 5.08 1.68
C GLN A 60 -4.45 4.29 2.95
N CYS A 61 -4.89 3.05 2.81
CA CYS A 61 -5.20 2.19 3.95
C CYS A 61 -3.99 1.67 4.72
N ARG A 62 -2.75 1.83 4.22
CA ARG A 62 -1.53 1.31 4.85
C ARG A 62 -0.54 2.39 5.27
N ILE A 63 -0.62 3.58 4.65
CA ILE A 63 0.45 4.57 4.75
C ILE A 63 0.60 5.17 6.16
N ASP A 64 -0.46 5.20 6.96
CA ASP A 64 -0.48 5.75 8.31
C ASP A 64 -0.51 4.70 9.44
N HIS A 65 -0.27 3.42 9.10
CA HIS A 65 -0.20 2.36 10.10
C HIS A 65 1.01 2.54 11.03
N VAL A 66 0.73 2.54 12.33
CA VAL A 66 1.73 2.79 13.37
C VAL A 66 2.43 1.50 13.77
N GLY A 67 3.76 1.51 13.80
CA GLY A 67 4.63 0.42 14.24
C GLY A 67 4.79 -0.74 13.24
N SER A 68 4.07 -0.70 12.12
CA SER A 68 4.29 -1.61 10.98
C SER A 68 5.45 -1.09 10.11
N ILE A 69 6.14 -2.03 9.46
CA ILE A 69 7.06 -1.70 8.37
C ILE A 69 6.37 -2.14 7.10
N ASP A 70 5.97 -1.16 6.30
CA ASP A 70 5.27 -1.39 5.06
C ASP A 70 6.17 -0.96 3.89
N SER A 71 5.83 -1.49 2.72
CA SER A 71 6.51 -1.12 1.48
C SER A 71 5.56 -1.25 0.31
N GLU A 72 6.03 -0.81 -0.85
CA GLU A 72 5.39 -1.07 -2.13
C GLU A 72 6.45 -1.19 -3.23
N ASP A 73 6.09 -1.80 -4.35
CA ASP A 73 6.87 -1.67 -5.57
C ASP A 73 7.10 -0.18 -5.87
N PRO A 74 8.36 0.26 -6.06
CA PRO A 74 8.66 1.69 -6.21
C PRO A 74 7.99 2.30 -7.45
N GLY A 75 7.83 1.55 -8.54
CA GLY A 75 7.13 2.03 -9.74
C GLY A 75 5.64 2.23 -9.48
N VAL A 76 4.99 1.27 -8.82
CA VAL A 76 3.59 1.38 -8.40
C VAL A 76 3.38 2.55 -7.44
N PHE A 77 4.21 2.64 -6.40
CA PHE A 77 4.15 3.73 -5.41
C PHE A 77 4.30 5.09 -6.08
N HIS A 78 5.29 5.25 -6.96
CA HIS A 78 5.58 6.50 -7.65
C HIS A 78 4.38 7.01 -8.44
N VAL A 79 3.75 6.13 -9.24
CA VAL A 79 2.55 6.47 -10.02
C VAL A 79 1.39 6.86 -9.11
N CYS A 80 1.12 6.06 -8.08
CA CYS A 80 0.05 6.36 -7.13
C CYS A 80 0.27 7.69 -6.39
N ALA A 81 1.47 7.93 -5.86
CA ALA A 81 1.80 9.15 -5.15
C ALA A 81 1.73 10.39 -6.05
N GLN A 82 2.13 10.28 -7.32
CA GLN A 82 1.97 11.35 -8.31
C GLN A 82 0.50 11.69 -8.56
N GLU A 83 -0.36 10.68 -8.70
CA GLU A 83 -1.80 10.93 -8.87
C GLU A 83 -2.41 11.56 -7.62
N VAL A 84 -2.06 11.06 -6.43
CA VAL A 84 -2.49 11.64 -5.15
C VAL A 84 -2.07 13.12 -5.07
N LEU A 85 -0.81 13.42 -5.39
CA LEU A 85 -0.31 14.80 -5.43
C LEU A 85 -1.07 15.67 -6.43
N ARG A 86 -1.27 15.16 -7.67
CA ARG A 86 -2.01 15.85 -8.72
C ARG A 86 -3.43 16.18 -8.27
N VAL A 87 -4.15 15.21 -7.71
CA VAL A 87 -5.53 15.39 -7.22
C VAL A 87 -5.58 16.42 -6.09
N MET A 88 -4.68 16.34 -5.12
CA MET A 88 -4.63 17.29 -4.02
C MET A 88 -4.43 18.73 -4.51
N LEU A 89 -3.56 18.92 -5.50
CA LEU A 89 -3.28 20.24 -6.09
C LEU A 89 -4.44 20.76 -6.95
N LEU A 90 -5.06 19.90 -7.77
CA LEU A 90 -6.20 20.28 -8.62
C LEU A 90 -7.46 20.62 -7.81
N HIS A 91 -7.64 19.96 -6.66
CA HIS A 91 -8.84 20.05 -5.84
C HIS A 91 -8.58 20.67 -4.46
N ARG A 92 -7.59 21.57 -4.36
CA ARG A 92 -7.14 22.21 -3.11
C ARG A 92 -8.27 22.59 -2.16
N ASP A 93 -9.25 23.36 -2.63
CA ASP A 93 -10.31 23.88 -1.76
C ASP A 93 -11.24 22.77 -1.24
N HIS A 94 -11.44 21.71 -2.04
CA HIS A 94 -12.18 20.53 -1.57
C HIS A 94 -11.38 19.82 -0.49
N VAL A 95 -10.09 19.56 -0.73
CA VAL A 95 -9.21 18.88 0.24
C VAL A 95 -9.14 19.64 1.56
N ILE A 96 -8.97 20.97 1.53
CA ILE A 96 -8.93 21.80 2.74
C ILE A 96 -10.25 21.68 3.52
N ARG A 97 -11.41 21.75 2.86
CA ARG A 97 -12.70 21.54 3.55
C ARG A 97 -12.81 20.15 4.16
N SER A 98 -12.31 19.12 3.47
CA SER A 98 -12.30 17.75 3.98
C SER A 98 -11.44 17.61 5.23
N ILE A 99 -10.26 18.25 5.25
CA ILE A 99 -9.40 18.29 6.44
C ILE A 99 -10.07 19.08 7.58
N GLU A 100 -10.67 20.24 7.29
CA GLU A 100 -11.37 21.07 8.28
C GLU A 100 -12.52 20.31 8.95
N ALA A 101 -13.28 19.54 8.16
CA ALA A 101 -14.39 18.71 8.65
C ALA A 101 -13.96 17.63 9.65
N LYS A 102 -12.66 17.31 9.74
CA LYS A 102 -12.12 16.34 10.71
C LYS A 102 -11.93 16.93 12.11
N GLY A 103 -12.05 18.26 12.26
CA GLY A 103 -12.03 18.92 13.56
C GLY A 103 -10.70 18.78 14.31
N ILE A 104 -9.58 18.77 13.59
CA ILE A 104 -8.25 18.63 14.17
C ILE A 104 -7.90 19.92 14.93
N ASN A 105 -7.79 19.80 16.25
CA ASN A 105 -7.47 20.93 17.11
C ASN A 105 -5.96 21.23 17.10
N ASN A 106 -5.59 22.51 17.30
CA ASN A 106 -4.23 23.01 17.55
C ASN A 106 -3.30 23.20 16.34
N ILE A 107 -3.78 23.04 15.11
CA ILE A 107 -3.02 23.37 13.89
C ILE A 107 -3.98 23.92 12.83
N ALA A 108 -3.51 24.85 12.01
CA ALA A 108 -4.33 25.40 10.93
C ALA A 108 -4.51 24.37 9.82
N THR A 109 -5.73 24.27 9.27
CA THR A 109 -6.05 23.33 8.18
C THR A 109 -5.14 23.52 6.96
N ASP A 110 -4.85 24.78 6.59
CA ASP A 110 -3.92 25.09 5.50
C ASP A 110 -2.52 24.55 5.76
N GLU A 111 -2.07 24.54 7.02
CA GLU A 111 -0.77 24.01 7.40
C GLU A 111 -0.74 22.48 7.27
N ILE A 112 -1.80 21.78 7.71
CA ILE A 112 -1.94 20.33 7.50
C ILE A 112 -1.89 20.01 6.00
N TYR A 113 -2.66 20.73 5.18
CA TYR A 113 -2.68 20.55 3.73
C TYR A 113 -1.28 20.71 3.13
N VAL A 114 -0.56 21.78 3.48
CA VAL A 114 0.81 22.02 2.99
C VAL A 114 1.75 20.90 3.43
N GLN A 115 1.64 20.41 4.66
CA GLN A 115 2.47 19.30 5.15
C GLN A 115 2.18 17.99 4.41
N ILE A 116 0.92 17.67 4.12
CA ILE A 116 0.56 16.48 3.31
C ILE A 116 1.14 16.62 1.90
N VAL A 117 0.92 17.75 1.23
CA VAL A 117 1.42 17.99 -0.13
C VAL A 117 2.95 17.93 -0.20
N ALA A 118 3.65 18.60 0.73
CA ALA A 118 5.10 18.58 0.80
C ALA A 118 5.63 17.19 1.13
N GLY A 119 4.98 16.47 2.03
CA GLY A 119 5.25 15.09 2.38
C GLY A 119 5.17 14.17 1.17
N THR A 120 4.04 14.16 0.46
CA THR A 120 3.84 13.34 -0.74
C THR A 120 4.85 13.68 -1.84
N ALA A 121 5.13 14.97 -2.07
CA ALA A 121 6.17 15.38 -3.03
C ALA A 121 7.56 14.83 -2.62
N ARG A 122 7.90 14.88 -1.33
CA ARG A 122 9.15 14.32 -0.83
C ARG A 122 9.20 12.80 -0.94
N MET A 123 8.10 12.09 -0.69
CA MET A 123 8.03 10.63 -0.89
C MET A 123 8.32 10.25 -2.35
N ILE A 124 7.77 10.99 -3.31
CA ILE A 124 8.04 10.78 -4.74
C ILE A 124 9.53 10.98 -5.05
N GLU A 125 10.13 12.06 -4.54
CA GLU A 125 11.55 12.34 -4.72
C GLU A 125 12.43 11.22 -4.13
N LEU A 126 12.16 10.81 -2.89
CA LEU A 126 12.88 9.74 -2.19
C LEU A 126 12.72 8.40 -2.90
N CYS A 127 11.51 8.08 -3.35
CA CYS A 127 11.25 6.85 -4.11
C CYS A 127 12.09 6.80 -5.39
N ALA A 128 12.12 7.89 -6.15
CA ALA A 128 12.91 7.99 -7.37
C ALA A 128 14.41 7.96 -7.12
N ARG A 129 14.88 8.60 -6.04
CA ARG A 129 16.31 8.67 -5.67
C ARG A 129 16.84 7.32 -5.20
N ASP A 130 16.09 6.66 -4.32
CA ASP A 130 16.54 5.46 -3.63
C ASP A 130 16.18 4.17 -4.38
N GLY A 131 15.23 4.23 -5.32
CA GLY A 131 14.74 3.06 -6.05
C GLY A 131 13.93 2.12 -5.16
N SER A 132 13.35 2.62 -4.08
CA SER A 132 12.59 1.85 -3.09
C SER A 132 11.47 2.67 -2.47
N ALA A 133 10.42 2.02 -1.97
CA ALA A 133 9.37 2.66 -1.19
C ALA A 133 9.09 1.86 0.08
N PHE A 134 9.70 2.28 1.20
CA PHE A 134 9.48 1.71 2.53
C PHE A 134 9.07 2.81 3.50
N TRP A 135 8.15 2.49 4.41
CA TRP A 135 7.71 3.48 5.39
C TRP A 135 7.27 2.87 6.71
N THR A 136 7.15 3.75 7.70
CA THR A 136 6.56 3.46 9.00
C THR A 136 6.09 4.75 9.65
N SER A 137 5.07 4.66 10.51
CA SER A 137 4.74 5.70 11.48
C SER A 137 5.12 5.20 12.88
N GLY A 138 5.87 5.96 13.67
CA GLY A 138 6.27 5.48 14.99
C GLY A 138 7.47 6.18 15.61
N SER A 139 8.34 5.41 16.27
CA SER A 139 9.54 5.88 16.95
C SER A 139 10.78 5.83 16.05
N GLU A 140 11.89 6.38 16.53
CA GLU A 140 13.21 6.22 15.88
C GLU A 140 13.66 4.75 15.77
N GLU A 141 13.15 3.86 16.63
CA GLU A 141 13.42 2.42 16.49
C GLU A 141 12.76 1.86 15.23
N ASP A 142 11.56 2.35 14.88
CA ASP A 142 10.88 1.97 13.65
C ASP A 142 11.59 2.50 12.42
N ARG A 143 12.10 3.74 12.47
CA ARG A 143 12.97 4.28 11.43
C ARG A 143 14.19 3.39 11.19
N THR A 144 14.84 2.91 12.26
CA THR A 144 15.97 1.97 12.17
C THR A 144 15.55 0.66 11.52
N ARG A 145 14.36 0.15 11.85
CA ARG A 145 13.78 -1.04 11.21
C ARG A 145 13.54 -0.84 9.71
N VAL A 146 13.06 0.34 9.28
CA VAL A 146 12.93 0.67 7.84
C VAL A 146 14.28 0.59 7.14
N LEU A 147 15.31 1.22 7.70
CA LEU A 147 16.66 1.22 7.10
C LEU A 147 17.24 -0.21 6.99
N ASN A 148 17.04 -1.02 8.02
CA ASN A 148 17.46 -2.43 8.00
C ASN A 148 16.71 -3.21 6.91
N TRP A 149 15.40 -3.03 6.78
CA TRP A 149 14.61 -3.67 5.73
C TRP A 149 15.06 -3.27 4.33
N MET A 150 15.32 -1.98 4.09
CA MET A 150 15.87 -1.52 2.81
C MET A 150 17.20 -2.22 2.48
N GLN A 151 18.09 -2.34 3.47
CA GLN A 151 19.37 -3.03 3.28
C GLN A 151 19.18 -4.51 2.97
N TRP A 152 18.37 -5.23 3.75
CA TRP A 152 18.13 -6.66 3.57
C TRP A 152 17.44 -6.99 2.24
N SER A 153 16.51 -6.14 1.81
CA SER A 153 15.78 -6.34 0.56
C SER A 153 16.58 -5.96 -0.70
N ALA A 154 17.66 -5.20 -0.55
CA ALA A 154 18.59 -4.91 -1.64
C ALA A 154 19.61 -6.02 -1.89
N LEU A 155 19.74 -6.99 -0.98
CA LEU A 155 20.66 -8.13 -1.14
C LEU A 155 20.15 -9.12 -2.19
N PRO A 156 21.03 -9.91 -2.83
CA PRO A 156 20.61 -10.98 -3.73
C PRO A 156 19.79 -12.07 -2.98
N PRO A 157 18.80 -12.72 -3.61
CA PRO A 157 17.97 -13.75 -2.97
C PRO A 157 18.71 -14.93 -2.34
N GLY A 158 19.94 -15.22 -2.78
CA GLY A 158 20.80 -16.26 -2.22
C GLY A 158 21.63 -15.84 -1.00
N ASP A 159 21.60 -14.57 -0.60
CA ASP A 159 22.33 -14.06 0.56
C ASP A 159 21.63 -14.49 1.88
N PRO A 160 22.36 -14.95 2.91
CA PRO A 160 21.76 -15.36 4.19
C PRO A 160 20.97 -14.25 4.90
N ASP A 161 21.34 -12.99 4.66
CA ASP A 161 20.71 -11.82 5.27
C ASP A 161 19.62 -11.22 4.37
N TYR A 162 19.41 -11.77 3.18
CA TYR A 162 18.31 -11.34 2.31
C TYR A 162 16.97 -11.52 3.02
N ARG A 163 16.14 -10.47 2.93
CA ARG A 163 14.76 -10.50 3.38
C ARG A 163 13.89 -9.87 2.29
N GLU A 164 12.88 -10.62 1.86
CA GLU A 164 11.92 -10.15 0.86
C GLU A 164 11.10 -8.96 1.36
N SER A 165 10.97 -7.92 0.54
CA SER A 165 10.23 -6.71 0.88
C SER A 165 8.80 -7.03 1.37
N PRO A 166 8.28 -6.31 2.39
CA PRO A 166 6.95 -6.56 2.95
C PRO A 166 5.81 -6.70 1.92
N HIS A 167 5.80 -5.87 0.87
CA HIS A 167 4.75 -5.93 -0.17
C HIS A 167 4.79 -7.22 -1.00
N LEU A 168 5.98 -7.76 -1.28
CA LEU A 168 6.12 -9.02 -2.00
C LEU A 168 5.64 -10.20 -1.14
N ALA A 169 6.03 -10.20 0.14
CA ALA A 169 5.57 -11.19 1.11
C ALA A 169 4.05 -11.18 1.25
N GLN A 170 3.45 -9.98 1.35
CA GLN A 170 2.00 -9.81 1.41
C GLN A 170 1.31 -10.30 0.12
N ARG A 171 1.76 -9.85 -1.06
CA ARG A 171 1.20 -10.28 -2.36
C ARG A 171 1.26 -11.78 -2.53
N ARG A 172 2.36 -12.42 -2.13
CA ARG A 172 2.50 -13.88 -2.19
C ARG A 172 1.51 -14.58 -1.26
N ALA A 173 1.36 -14.09 -0.02
CA ALA A 173 0.38 -14.65 0.91
C ALA A 173 -1.06 -14.53 0.37
N GLU A 174 -1.42 -13.38 -0.20
CA GLU A 174 -2.72 -13.16 -0.83
C GLU A 174 -2.93 -14.06 -2.05
N GLN A 175 -1.91 -14.24 -2.90
CA GLN A 175 -1.97 -15.14 -4.05
C GLN A 175 -2.24 -16.59 -3.60
N ILE A 176 -1.52 -17.08 -2.59
CA ILE A 176 -1.73 -18.44 -2.05
C ILE A 176 -3.16 -18.60 -1.55
N LEU A 177 -3.67 -17.65 -0.77
CA LEU A 177 -5.04 -17.68 -0.25
C LEU A 177 -6.08 -17.66 -1.38
N ARG A 178 -5.91 -16.77 -2.38
CA ARG A 178 -6.80 -16.67 -3.54
C ARG A 178 -6.80 -17.96 -4.37
N THR A 179 -5.64 -18.52 -4.67
CA THR A 179 -5.52 -19.77 -5.43
C THR A 179 -6.19 -20.94 -4.70
N ARG A 180 -6.02 -21.04 -3.37
CA ARG A 180 -6.71 -22.06 -2.57
C ARG A 180 -8.23 -21.90 -2.64
N SER A 181 -8.73 -20.66 -2.50
CA SER A 181 -10.17 -20.37 -2.60
C SER A 181 -10.71 -20.75 -3.99
N GLN A 182 -10.05 -20.30 -5.06
CA GLN A 182 -10.46 -20.59 -6.44
C GLN A 182 -10.47 -22.09 -6.73
N LEU A 183 -9.47 -22.84 -6.24
CA LEU A 183 -9.43 -24.29 -6.40
C LEU A 183 -10.57 -24.98 -5.64
N SER A 184 -10.90 -24.51 -4.44
CA SER A 184 -12.07 -24.98 -3.67
C SER A 184 -13.38 -24.74 -4.42
N ASP A 185 -13.54 -23.55 -5.01
CA ASP A 185 -14.73 -23.20 -5.79
C ASP A 185 -14.85 -24.06 -7.05
N LEU A 186 -13.75 -24.25 -7.78
CA LEU A 186 -13.70 -25.14 -8.94
C LEU A 186 -14.09 -26.58 -8.57
N ARG A 187 -13.58 -27.09 -7.45
CA ARG A 187 -13.91 -28.45 -6.96
C ARG A 187 -15.36 -28.58 -6.55
N THR A 188 -15.92 -27.54 -5.93
CA THR A 188 -17.35 -27.47 -5.59
C THR A 188 -18.19 -27.50 -6.87
N LEU A 189 -17.79 -26.73 -7.88
CA LEU A 189 -18.44 -26.72 -9.19
C LEU A 189 -18.36 -28.11 -9.86
N ALA A 190 -17.21 -28.78 -9.80
CA ALA A 190 -17.05 -30.14 -10.33
C ALA A 190 -17.90 -31.21 -9.63
N GLN A 191 -18.39 -30.96 -8.41
CA GLN A 191 -19.30 -31.87 -7.71
C GLN A 191 -20.77 -31.71 -8.17
N THR A 192 -21.09 -30.64 -8.92
CA THR A 192 -22.43 -30.45 -9.46
C THR A 192 -22.69 -31.38 -10.65
N GLU A 193 -23.92 -31.89 -10.76
CA GLU A 193 -24.31 -32.83 -11.83
C GLU A 193 -24.32 -32.18 -13.23
N SER A 194 -24.31 -30.84 -13.29
CA SER A 194 -24.38 -30.06 -14.53
C SER A 194 -23.11 -30.09 -15.39
N LEU A 195 -21.97 -30.53 -14.84
CA LEU A 195 -20.72 -30.66 -15.60
C LEU A 195 -20.53 -32.04 -16.22
N GLU A 196 -20.06 -32.07 -17.46
CA GLU A 196 -19.69 -33.32 -18.12
C GLU A 196 -18.53 -34.03 -17.40
N LYS A 197 -18.54 -35.37 -17.42
CA LYS A 197 -17.54 -36.20 -16.74
C LYS A 197 -16.07 -35.85 -17.10
N PRO A 198 -15.71 -35.56 -18.37
CA PRO A 198 -14.34 -35.18 -18.70
C PRO A 198 -13.88 -33.88 -18.02
N LEU A 199 -14.78 -32.89 -17.90
CA LEU A 199 -14.48 -31.59 -17.26
C LEU A 199 -14.28 -31.74 -15.75
N ARG A 200 -15.11 -32.58 -15.10
CA ARG A 200 -14.93 -32.92 -13.67
C ARG A 200 -13.58 -33.57 -13.40
N GLN A 201 -13.13 -34.44 -14.30
CA GLN A 201 -11.84 -35.12 -14.18
C GLN A 201 -10.65 -34.16 -14.37
N ILE A 202 -10.75 -33.17 -15.26
CA ILE A 202 -9.72 -32.13 -15.41
C ILE A 202 -9.59 -31.34 -14.10
N ILE A 203 -10.72 -30.90 -13.53
CA ILE A 203 -10.72 -30.08 -12.31
C ILE A 203 -10.17 -30.86 -11.11
N SER A 204 -10.49 -32.15 -10.98
CA SER A 204 -10.00 -32.97 -9.86
C SER A 204 -8.49 -33.26 -9.92
N GLN A 205 -7.88 -33.10 -11.10
CA GLN A 205 -6.44 -33.28 -11.32
C GLN A 205 -5.63 -31.98 -11.17
N LEU A 206 -6.28 -30.83 -10.94
CA LEU A 206 -5.57 -29.57 -10.72
C LEU A 206 -4.72 -29.65 -9.43
N PRO A 207 -3.45 -29.20 -9.48
CA PRO A 207 -2.54 -29.29 -8.35
C PRO A 207 -2.96 -28.35 -7.21
N GLU A 208 -2.65 -28.76 -5.98
CA GLU A 208 -2.71 -27.85 -4.83
C GLU A 208 -1.65 -26.74 -5.00
N PRO A 209 -1.95 -25.49 -4.60
CA PRO A 209 -0.93 -24.48 -4.51
C PRO A 209 0.13 -24.93 -3.48
N ALA A 210 1.39 -24.97 -3.90
CA ALA A 210 2.49 -25.31 -3.02
C ALA A 210 2.65 -24.24 -1.93
N ASP A 211 2.92 -24.67 -0.70
CA ASP A 211 3.18 -23.79 0.44
C ASP A 211 4.57 -23.12 0.41
N HIS A 212 5.33 -23.30 -0.68
CA HIS A 212 6.73 -22.94 -0.72
C HIS A 212 6.98 -21.50 -1.21
N PRO A 213 7.86 -20.75 -0.53
CA PRO A 213 8.41 -19.52 -1.09
C PRO A 213 9.26 -19.93 -2.30
N ILE A 214 8.99 -19.34 -3.46
CA ILE A 214 9.88 -19.47 -4.62
C ILE A 214 11.16 -18.72 -4.26
N THR A 215 12.11 -19.44 -3.66
CA THR A 215 13.52 -19.05 -3.65
C THR A 215 14.06 -19.50 -5.01
N GLN A 216 14.29 -18.53 -5.89
CA GLN A 216 15.22 -18.64 -7.01
C GLN A 216 16.19 -17.47 -6.92
#